data_AF-A0AA42W5A2-F1
#
_entry.id   AF-A0AA42W5A2-F1
#
_cell.length_a   1.000
_cell.length_b   1.000
_cell.length_c   1.000
_cell.angle_alpha   90.00
_cell.angle_beta   90.00
_cell.angle_gamma   90.00
#
_symmetry.space_group_name_H-M   'P 1'
#
loop_
_entity.id
_entity.type
_entity.pdbx_description
1 polymer ?
#
loop_
_entity_poly.entity_id
_entity_poly.type
_entity_poly.pdbx_seq_one_letter_code
_entity_poly.pdbx_strand_id
1 'polypeptide(L)'
;MAQPLVAHSAPPRGALALRVSAGTAQLQGLSPEHLLIAARRRQLPHAAQLECAALDTQLPVLARNLHRAAPADKAAAQAALEQAQARFRALRC
;
A
#
# COMPACT_ATOMS: atom_id res chain seq x y z
N MET A 1 -43.09 31.98 2.25
CA MET A 1 -42.36 30.70 2.21
C MET A 1 -41.80 30.51 0.80
N ALA A 2 -40.52 30.15 0.71
CA ALA A 2 -39.77 29.65 -0.44
C ALA A 2 -39.39 30.62 -1.59
N GLN A 3 -38.07 30.75 -1.76
CA GLN A 3 -37.28 31.57 -2.69
C GLN A 3 -37.07 30.83 -4.05
N PRO A 4 -36.69 31.54 -5.14
CA PRO A 4 -36.56 30.95 -6.48
C PRO A 4 -35.22 30.25 -6.70
N LEU A 5 -35.26 29.15 -7.45
CA LEU A 5 -34.11 28.35 -7.89
C LEU A 5 -33.51 29.00 -9.15
N VAL A 6 -32.37 29.68 -9.03
CA VAL A 6 -31.57 30.15 -10.17
C VAL A 6 -30.44 29.15 -10.44
N ALA A 7 -30.33 28.81 -11.72
CA ALA A 7 -29.31 28.01 -12.37
C ALA A 7 -27.87 28.41 -11.99
N HIS A 8 -26.92 27.47 -12.04
CA HIS A 8 -25.70 27.58 -12.86
C HIS A 8 -24.73 26.41 -12.63
N SER A 9 -24.23 25.89 -13.76
CA SER A 9 -22.84 25.44 -13.98
C SER A 9 -22.44 23.99 -13.71
N ALA A 10 -21.93 23.42 -14.82
CA ALA A 10 -21.22 22.17 -15.03
C ALA A 10 -19.85 22.13 -14.28
N PRO A 11 -19.07 21.02 -14.37
CA PRO A 11 -18.28 20.45 -13.28
C PRO A 11 -16.89 21.08 -13.11
N PRO A 12 -16.26 20.98 -11.91
CA PRO A 12 -14.83 21.14 -11.81
C PRO A 12 -14.15 19.83 -12.24
N ARG A 13 -13.75 19.85 -13.51
CA ARG A 13 -12.66 19.07 -14.07
C ARG A 13 -11.41 19.29 -13.20
N GLY A 14 -10.78 18.21 -12.74
CA GLY A 14 -9.41 18.26 -12.25
C GLY A 14 -9.24 18.52 -10.76
N ALA A 15 -9.45 17.48 -9.96
CA ALA A 15 -8.64 17.27 -8.77
C ALA A 15 -8.53 15.76 -8.56
N LEU A 16 -7.55 15.12 -9.22
CA LEU A 16 -6.91 13.98 -8.58
C LEU A 16 -6.40 14.54 -7.24
N ALA A 17 -7.18 14.36 -6.19
CA ALA A 17 -6.70 14.48 -4.83
C ALA A 17 -5.63 13.42 -4.70
N LEU A 18 -4.39 13.81 -5.05
CA LEU A 18 -3.19 13.11 -4.68
C LEU A 18 -3.24 13.07 -3.15
N ARG A 19 -3.82 12.00 -2.62
CA ARG A 19 -3.76 11.68 -1.19
C ARG A 19 -2.29 11.37 -0.94
N VAL A 20 -1.51 12.41 -0.73
CA VAL A 20 -0.24 12.31 -0.04
C VAL A 20 -0.64 11.87 1.37
N SER A 21 -0.68 10.56 1.57
CA SER A 21 -0.65 9.96 2.89
C SER A 21 0.69 10.36 3.49
N ALA A 22 0.73 11.56 4.08
CA ALA A 22 1.83 12.02 4.89
C ALA A 22 1.99 11.00 6.03
N GLY A 23 2.99 10.13 5.88
CA GLY A 23 3.40 9.12 6.85
C GLY A 23 4.05 9.74 8.09
N THR A 24 3.30 10.61 8.77
CA THR A 24 3.65 11.16 10.08
C THR A 24 2.71 10.68 11.19
N ALA A 25 1.60 10.02 10.85
CA ALA A 25 0.76 9.36 11.83
C ALA A 25 1.45 8.06 12.31
N GLN A 26 1.61 7.92 13.63
CA GLN A 26 2.09 6.72 14.35
C GLN A 26 3.60 6.43 14.44
N LEU A 27 4.48 7.44 14.61
CA LEU A 27 5.81 7.16 15.18
C LEU A 27 5.80 7.05 16.73
N GLN A 28 4.72 7.46 17.39
CA GLN A 28 4.55 7.35 18.85
C GLN A 28 4.00 5.97 19.21
N GLY A 29 4.88 5.03 19.51
CA GLY A 29 4.52 3.66 19.95
C GLY A 29 5.12 2.53 19.12
N LEU A 30 5.93 2.84 18.11
CA LEU A 30 6.67 1.83 17.35
C LEU A 30 7.93 1.43 18.13
N SER A 31 8.11 0.12 18.33
CA SER A 31 9.36 -0.44 18.88
C SER A 31 10.59 0.12 18.14
N PRO A 32 11.74 0.25 18.80
CA PRO A 32 12.95 0.82 18.19
C PRO A 32 13.34 0.13 16.87
N GLU A 33 13.09 -1.17 16.72
CA GLU A 33 13.26 -1.88 15.45
C GLU A 33 12.35 -1.35 14.33
N HIS A 34 11.08 -1.09 14.62
CA HIS A 34 10.16 -0.48 13.66
C HIS A 34 10.56 0.95 13.28
N LEU A 35 11.17 1.71 14.20
CA LEU A 35 11.72 3.03 13.89
C LEU A 35 12.91 2.93 12.94
N LEU A 36 13.81 1.96 13.14
CA LEU A 36 14.93 1.71 12.24
C LEU A 36 14.46 1.29 10.84
N ILE A 37 13.43 0.45 10.76
CA ILE A 37 12.79 0.06 9.49
C ILE A 37 12.15 1.28 8.82
N ALA A 38 11.40 2.11 9.55
CA ALA A 38 10.78 3.32 9.03
C ALA A 38 11.83 4.34 8.54
N ALA A 39 12.90 4.56 9.30
CA ALA A 39 13.99 5.44 8.92
C ALA A 39 14.73 4.93 7.67
N ARG A 40 14.95 3.62 7.57
CA ARG A 40 15.56 3.00 6.39
C ARG A 40 14.64 3.10 5.16
N ARG A 41 13.34 2.88 5.32
CA ARG A 41 12.35 3.08 4.25
C ARG A 41 12.34 4.54 3.74
N ARG A 42 12.55 5.53 4.61
CA ARG A 42 12.68 6.94 4.19
C ARG A 42 13.93 7.24 3.35
N GLN A 43 14.97 6.41 3.45
CA GLN A 43 16.18 6.53 2.62
C GLN A 43 16.03 5.83 1.26
N LEU A 44 14.98 5.03 1.06
CA LEU A 44 14.68 4.42 -0.24
C LEU A 44 14.13 5.48 -1.22
N PRO A 45 14.41 5.35 -2.53
CA PRO A 45 13.77 6.18 -3.54
C PRO A 45 12.24 6.02 -3.48
N HIS A 46 11.50 7.07 -3.83
CA HIS A 46 10.04 7.11 -3.69
C HIS A 46 9.34 5.92 -4.39
N ALA A 47 9.86 5.50 -5.55
CA ALA A 47 9.37 4.30 -6.25
C ALA A 47 9.49 3.03 -5.39
N ALA A 48 10.61 2.83 -4.71
CA ALA A 48 10.83 1.68 -3.82
C ALA A 48 9.98 1.77 -2.54
N GLN A 49 9.66 2.97 -2.04
CA GLN A 49 8.72 3.14 -0.93
C GLN A 49 7.30 2.70 -1.32
N LEU A 50 6.86 3.07 -2.52
CA LEU A 50 5.57 2.64 -3.06
C LEU A 50 5.54 1.12 -3.28
N GLU A 51 6.61 0.53 -3.81
CA GLU A 51 6.75 -0.93 -3.92
C GLU A 51 6.68 -1.61 -2.55
N CYS A 52 7.40 -1.10 -1.53
CA CYS A 52 7.29 -1.62 -0.17
C CYS A 52 5.85 -1.58 0.36
N ALA A 53 5.16 -0.44 0.22
CA ALA A 53 3.80 -0.29 0.68
C ALA A 53 2.83 -1.23 -0.06
N ALA A 54 3.01 -1.39 -1.38
CA ALA A 54 2.21 -2.33 -2.16
C ALA A 54 2.45 -3.78 -1.71
N LEU A 55 3.70 -4.19 -1.56
CA LEU A 55 4.06 -5.54 -1.13
C LEU A 55 3.58 -5.85 0.30
N ASP A 56 3.65 -4.88 1.21
CA ASP A 56 3.16 -5.00 2.60
C ASP A 56 1.66 -5.37 2.63
N THR A 57 0.86 -4.76 1.75
CA THR A 57 -0.56 -5.10 1.60
C THR A 57 -0.81 -6.39 0.83
N GLN A 58 0.06 -6.75 -0.13
CA GLN A 58 -0.10 -7.93 -0.99
C GLN A 58 0.30 -9.23 -0.31
N LEU A 59 1.36 -9.24 0.52
CA LEU A 59 1.84 -10.43 1.21
C LEU A 59 0.73 -11.18 2.00
N PRO A 60 -0.08 -10.53 2.85
CA PRO A 60 -1.16 -11.22 3.55
C PRO A 60 -2.26 -11.72 2.60
N VAL A 61 -2.49 -11.03 1.47
CA VAL A 61 -3.44 -11.50 0.45
C VAL A 61 -2.93 -12.78 -0.21
N LEU A 62 -1.66 -12.80 -0.63
CA LEU A 62 -1.01 -13.96 -1.24
C LEU A 62 -0.97 -15.15 -0.28
N ALA A 63 -0.69 -14.93 1.00
CA ALA A 63 -0.72 -15.98 2.02
C ALA A 63 -2.12 -16.58 2.19
N ARG A 64 -3.17 -15.76 2.21
CA ARG A 64 -4.57 -16.24 2.24
C ARG A 64 -4.94 -16.98 0.97
N ASN A 65 -4.49 -16.50 -0.18
CA ASN A 65 -4.74 -17.14 -1.47
C ASN A 65 -4.08 -18.51 -1.52
N LEU A 66 -2.83 -18.65 -1.06
CA LEU A 66 -2.15 -19.95 -0.94
C LEU A 66 -2.92 -20.91 -0.03
N HIS A 67 -3.46 -20.41 1.09
CA HIS A 67 -4.24 -21.24 2.00
C HIS A 67 -5.56 -21.74 1.37
N ARG A 68 -6.19 -20.91 0.53
CA ARG A 68 -7.45 -21.22 -0.16
C ARG A 68 -7.28 -21.89 -1.53
N ALA A 69 -6.06 -21.92 -2.07
CA ALA A 69 -5.77 -22.42 -3.40
C ALA A 69 -6.07 -23.92 -3.49
N ALA A 70 -6.64 -24.32 -4.64
CA ALA A 70 -6.77 -25.72 -5.00
C ALA A 70 -5.38 -26.38 -5.05
N PRO A 71 -5.27 -27.70 -4.81
CA PRO A 71 -3.99 -28.39 -4.80
C PRO A 71 -3.21 -28.26 -6.12
N ALA A 72 -3.90 -28.12 -7.26
CA ALA A 72 -3.27 -27.87 -8.56
C ALA A 72 -2.60 -26.48 -8.66
N ASP A 73 -3.16 -25.47 -7.99
CA ASP A 73 -2.69 -24.08 -8.03
C ASP A 73 -1.77 -23.73 -6.86
N LYS A 74 -1.65 -24.60 -5.85
CA LYS A 74 -0.83 -24.34 -4.64
C LYS A 74 0.62 -24.03 -4.97
N ALA A 75 1.23 -24.75 -5.91
CA ALA A 75 2.63 -24.51 -6.29
C ALA A 75 2.81 -23.10 -6.89
N ALA A 76 1.90 -22.66 -7.76
CA ALA A 76 1.93 -21.33 -8.35
C ALA A 76 1.66 -20.23 -7.30
N ALA A 77 0.68 -20.45 -6.42
CA ALA A 77 0.37 -19.52 -5.33
C ALA A 77 1.55 -19.39 -4.34
N GLN A 78 2.28 -20.48 -4.08
CA GLN A 78 3.44 -20.47 -3.21
C GLN A 78 4.62 -19.74 -3.86
N ALA A 79 4.90 -20.01 -5.14
CA ALA A 79 5.92 -19.29 -5.88
C ALA A 79 5.65 -17.77 -5.93
N ALA A 80 4.39 -17.37 -6.11
CA ALA A 80 4.00 -15.96 -6.08
C ALA A 80 4.24 -15.30 -4.71
N LEU A 81 3.94 -16.02 -3.62
CA LEU A 81 4.21 -15.54 -2.26
C LEU A 81 5.72 -15.42 -2.00
N GLU A 82 6.51 -16.43 -2.37
CA GLU A 82 7.96 -16.43 -2.21
C GLU A 82 8.62 -15.31 -3.03
N GLN A 83 8.17 -15.09 -4.26
CA GLN A 83 8.68 -14.00 -5.10
C GLN A 83 8.38 -12.63 -4.49
N ALA A 84 7.16 -12.41 -3.99
CA ALA A 84 6.80 -11.17 -3.30
C ALA A 84 7.62 -10.97 -2.02
N GLN A 85 7.86 -12.03 -1.24
CA GLN A 85 8.72 -11.97 -0.05
C GLN A 85 10.18 -11.68 -0.40
N ALA A 86 10.71 -12.30 -1.46
CA ALA A 86 12.06 -12.04 -1.94
C ALA A 86 12.23 -10.58 -2.38
N ARG A 87 11.23 -10.04 -3.10
CA ARG A 87 11.19 -8.62 -3.49
C ARG A 87 11.17 -7.70 -2.28
N PHE A 88 10.35 -8.01 -1.27
CA PHE A 88 10.25 -7.26 -0.02
C PHE A 88 11.59 -7.21 0.72
N ARG A 89 12.26 -8.36 0.85
CA ARG A 89 13.60 -8.46 1.45
C ARG A 89 14.67 -7.72 0.64
N ALA A 90 14.62 -7.81 -0.70
CA ALA A 90 15.56 -7.13 -1.59
C ALA A 90 15.46 -5.60 -1.46
N LEU A 91 14.25 -5.08 -1.33
CA LEU A 91 13.98 -3.66 -1.09
C LEU A 91 14.26 -3.24 0.37
N ARG A 92 14.58 -4.19 1.25
CA ARG A 92 14.81 -3.99 2.70
C ARG A 92 13.63 -3.29 3.37
N CYS A 93 12.44 -3.62 2.89
CA CYS A 93 11.22 -3.45 3.65
C CYS A 93 11.24 -4.50 4.80
#